data_AF-A0A6M3ZKG4-F1
#
_entry.id   AF-A0A6M3ZKG4-F1
#
_cell.length_a   1.000
_cell.length_b   1.000
_cell.length_c   1.000
_cell.angle_alpha   90.00
_cell.angle_beta   90.00
_cell.angle_gamma   90.00
#
_symmetry.space_group_name_H-M   'P 1'
#
loop_
_entity.id
_entity.type
_entity.pdbx_description
1 polymer ?
#
loop_
_entity_poly.entity_id
_entity_poly.type
_entity_poly.pdbx_seq_one_letter_code
_entity_poly.pdbx_strand_id
1 'polypeptide(L)'
;MEKIPALTGWSWVKQGFTLFRKQPAEISTLFLAYMFLMLILGIIPVLGQMLPLILIPLFSMSFMQACAQIEKGERVYPNLLLIAFRSPARNTLLKLGLLYLLVATLVVAASALADGGTFWKAMMGGGLSTQELENAAGSMRIAMLVAAALYVPAAMAFWYAAPLIMWQQMSLGKALFYSFFTVRRAGGAFLVYGLAWIVIAIVVPTVISLVITLATGSFTAVFLILLPISIMLTVVMYCSFYPTYTTIFGKPRRGPDSPPLGDNSKV
;
A
#
# COMPACT_ATOMS: atom_id res chain seq x y z
N MET A 1 -3.66 -21.34 16.48
CA MET A 1 -3.36 -19.91 16.26
C MET A 1 -4.37 -19.09 17.03
N GLU A 2 -3.96 -18.26 17.98
CA GLU A 2 -4.86 -17.40 18.77
C GLU A 2 -5.61 -16.37 17.91
N LYS A 3 -6.72 -15.85 18.44
CA LYS A 3 -7.46 -14.75 17.81
C LYS A 3 -6.69 -13.45 18.07
N ILE A 4 -6.33 -12.72 17.01
CA ILE A 4 -5.58 -11.47 17.14
C ILE A 4 -6.50 -10.41 17.76
N PRO A 5 -6.13 -9.78 18.89
CA PRO A 5 -6.93 -8.70 19.48
C PRO A 5 -7.09 -7.53 18.52
N ALA A 6 -8.26 -6.87 18.52
CA ALA A 6 -8.53 -5.74 17.63
C ALA A 6 -7.55 -4.57 17.84
N LEU A 7 -7.16 -4.33 19.11
CA LEU A 7 -6.22 -3.25 19.46
C LEU A 7 -4.82 -3.43 18.84
N THR A 8 -4.48 -4.64 18.38
CA THR A 8 -3.24 -4.90 17.63
C THR A 8 -3.15 -4.05 16.36
N GLY A 9 -4.29 -3.69 15.75
CA GLY A 9 -4.34 -2.77 14.61
C GLY A 9 -3.69 -1.42 14.90
N TRP A 10 -3.95 -0.85 16.08
CA TRP A 10 -3.31 0.39 16.53
C TRP A 10 -1.81 0.20 16.81
N SER A 11 -1.41 -0.97 17.31
CA SER A 11 0.00 -1.30 17.50
C SER A 11 0.78 -1.28 16.18
N TRP A 12 0.19 -1.78 15.08
CA TRP A 12 0.83 -1.75 13.76
C TRP A 12 1.09 -0.32 13.26
N VAL A 13 0.15 0.59 13.48
CA VAL A 13 0.33 2.02 13.14
C VAL A 13 1.51 2.60 13.93
N LYS A 14 1.55 2.41 15.26
CA LYS A 14 2.66 2.87 16.11
C LYS A 14 4.00 2.29 15.70
N GLN A 15 4.03 1.01 15.32
CA GLN A 15 5.24 0.34 14.83
C GLN A 15 5.70 0.92 13.48
N GLY A 16 4.79 1.27 12.58
CA GLY A 16 5.12 2.00 11.34
C GLY A 16 5.82 3.33 11.62
N PHE A 17 5.29 4.13 12.55
CA PHE A 17 5.95 5.36 13.00
C PHE A 17 7.32 5.09 13.65
N THR A 18 7.45 4.00 14.41
CA THR A 18 8.72 3.63 15.05
C THR A 18 9.77 3.24 14.02
N LEU A 19 9.41 2.47 12.99
CA LEU A 19 10.29 2.10 11.88
C LEU A 19 10.72 3.34 11.09
N PHE A 20 9.77 4.22 10.73
CA PHE A 20 10.08 5.46 10.03
C PHE A 20 11.09 6.32 10.80
N ARG A 21 10.92 6.48 12.12
CA ARG A 21 11.82 7.29 12.95
C ARG A 21 13.25 6.76 13.05
N LYS A 22 13.49 5.48 12.79
CA LYS A 22 14.84 4.90 12.80
C LYS A 22 15.71 5.40 11.65
N GLN A 23 15.15 5.50 10.45
CA GLN A 23 15.88 5.93 9.24
C GLN A 23 14.97 6.74 8.31
N PRO A 24 14.47 7.93 8.74
CA PRO A 24 13.45 8.67 8.01
C PRO A 24 13.95 9.16 6.65
N ALA A 25 15.22 9.58 6.56
CA ALA A 25 15.83 10.02 5.31
C ALA A 25 15.91 8.88 4.29
N GLU A 26 16.45 7.72 4.67
CA GLU A 26 16.69 6.60 3.74
C GLU A 26 15.40 6.05 3.14
N ILE A 27 14.37 5.83 3.97
CA ILE A 27 13.08 5.32 3.48
C ILE A 27 12.29 6.38 2.70
N SER A 28 12.43 7.66 3.04
CA SER A 28 11.84 8.75 2.25
C SER A 28 12.52 8.88 0.89
N THR A 29 13.85 8.74 0.82
CA THR A 29 14.58 8.72 -0.45
C THR A 29 14.16 7.53 -1.31
N LEU A 30 13.97 6.35 -0.72
CA LEU A 30 13.44 5.18 -1.43
C LEU A 30 12.03 5.46 -1.99
N PHE A 31 11.15 6.07 -1.19
CA PHE A 31 9.79 6.43 -1.61
C PHE A 31 9.79 7.49 -2.71
N LEU A 32 10.63 8.52 -2.61
CA LEU A 32 10.78 9.54 -3.65
C LEU A 32 11.30 8.92 -4.95
N ALA A 33 12.30 8.03 -4.88
CA ALA A 33 12.79 7.30 -6.06
C ALA A 33 11.68 6.45 -6.71
N TYR A 34 10.85 5.79 -5.90
CA TYR A 34 9.66 5.08 -6.38
C TYR A 34 8.66 6.04 -7.05
N MET A 35 8.40 7.20 -6.44
CA MET A 35 7.46 8.19 -6.97
C MET A 35 7.93 8.76 -8.32
N PHE A 36 9.22 9.10 -8.46
CA PHE A 36 9.80 9.53 -9.73
C PHE A 36 9.74 8.43 -10.79
N LEU A 37 10.03 7.18 -10.42
CA LEU A 37 9.90 6.05 -11.33
C LEU A 37 8.45 5.91 -11.82
N MET A 38 7.46 5.96 -10.92
CA MET A 38 6.05 5.91 -11.28
C MET A 38 5.63 7.09 -12.19
N LEU A 39 6.15 8.28 -11.93
CA LEU A 39 5.91 9.45 -12.78
C LEU A 39 6.43 9.23 -14.20
N ILE A 40 7.66 8.72 -14.35
CA ILE A 40 8.26 8.42 -15.66
C ILE A 40 7.44 7.34 -16.39
N LEU A 41 7.03 6.28 -15.69
CA LEU A 41 6.19 5.24 -16.28
C LEU A 41 4.83 5.80 -16.74
N GLY A 42 4.27 6.75 -16.01
CA GLY A 42 3.00 7.41 -16.33
C GLY A 42 3.02 8.25 -17.61
N ILE A 43 4.21 8.66 -18.11
CA ILE A 43 4.34 9.41 -19.37
C ILE A 43 4.01 8.52 -20.58
N ILE A 44 4.16 7.19 -20.46
CA ILE A 44 3.94 6.27 -21.57
C ILE A 44 2.43 6.18 -21.86
N PRO A 45 1.96 6.56 -23.06
CA PRO A 45 0.53 6.50 -23.39
C PRO A 45 0.01 5.07 -23.28
N VAL A 46 -1.20 4.92 -22.72
CA VAL A 46 -1.92 3.65 -22.49
C VAL A 46 -1.22 2.71 -21.48
N LEU A 47 0.04 2.34 -21.70
CA LEU A 47 0.80 1.46 -20.80
C LEU A 47 1.08 2.11 -19.45
N GLY A 48 1.27 3.43 -19.40
CA GLY A 48 1.59 4.17 -18.17
C GLY A 48 0.47 4.16 -17.13
N GLN A 49 -0.77 3.88 -17.54
CA GLN A 49 -1.90 3.74 -16.61
C GLN A 49 -1.99 2.32 -16.02
N MET A 50 -1.62 1.31 -16.79
CA MET A 50 -1.72 -0.11 -16.40
C MET A 50 -0.49 -0.57 -15.61
N LEU A 51 0.68 -0.08 -15.99
CA LEU A 51 1.96 -0.54 -15.47
C LEU A 51 2.12 -0.30 -13.95
N PRO A 52 1.73 0.86 -13.39
CA PRO A 52 1.73 1.05 -11.93
C PRO A 52 0.96 -0.05 -11.20
N LEU A 53 -0.26 -0.39 -11.66
CA LEU A 53 -1.11 -1.43 -11.06
C LEU A 53 -0.43 -2.82 -11.10
N ILE A 54 0.21 -3.16 -12.21
CA ILE A 54 0.93 -4.43 -12.38
C ILE A 54 2.17 -4.48 -11.47
N LEU A 55 2.83 -3.34 -11.24
CA LEU A 55 4.07 -3.29 -10.47
C LEU A 55 3.86 -3.10 -8.96
N ILE A 56 2.64 -2.82 -8.49
CA ILE A 56 2.28 -2.74 -7.06
C ILE A 56 2.90 -3.88 -6.24
N PRO A 57 2.70 -5.18 -6.57
CA PRO A 57 3.25 -6.26 -5.76
C PRO A 57 4.79 -6.28 -5.71
N LEU A 58 5.47 -5.86 -6.78
CA LEU A 58 6.93 -5.79 -6.79
C LEU A 58 7.46 -4.65 -5.91
N PHE A 59 6.87 -3.46 -6.01
CA PHE A 59 7.29 -2.32 -5.22
C PHE A 59 6.87 -2.43 -3.75
N SER A 60 5.74 -3.07 -3.46
CA SER A 60 5.33 -3.37 -2.08
C SER A 60 6.42 -4.14 -1.33
N MET A 61 7.05 -5.12 -1.99
CA MET A 61 8.17 -5.89 -1.41
C MET A 61 9.42 -5.05 -1.18
N SER A 62 9.64 -3.99 -1.97
CA SER A 62 10.78 -3.09 -1.76
C SER A 62 10.65 -2.34 -0.44
N PHE A 63 9.45 -1.84 -0.12
CA PHE A 63 9.17 -1.17 1.16
C PHE A 63 9.14 -2.15 2.34
N MET A 64 8.57 -3.34 2.15
CA MET A 64 8.59 -4.38 3.18
C MET A 64 10.02 -4.84 3.51
N GLN A 65 10.87 -4.98 2.49
CA GLN A 65 12.29 -5.29 2.69
C GLN A 65 13.03 -4.13 3.33
N ALA A 66 12.73 -2.87 2.96
CA ALA A 66 13.32 -1.69 3.59
C ALA A 66 13.03 -1.69 5.09
N CYS A 67 11.79 -1.95 5.49
CA CYS A 67 11.41 -2.07 6.89
C CYS A 67 12.16 -3.20 7.61
N ALA A 68 12.38 -4.34 6.94
CA ALA A 68 13.17 -5.43 7.50
C ALA A 68 14.66 -5.07 7.68
N GLN A 69 15.23 -4.26 6.79
CA GLN A 69 16.61 -3.74 6.90
C GLN A 69 16.71 -2.70 8.04
N ILE A 70 15.79 -1.74 8.09
CA ILE A 70 15.66 -0.73 9.14
C ILE A 70 15.51 -1.38 10.52
N GLU A 71 14.71 -2.43 10.62
CA GLU A 71 14.52 -3.15 11.88
C GLU A 71 15.85 -3.72 12.42
N LYS A 72 16.73 -4.16 11.51
CA LYS A 72 18.06 -4.73 11.80
C LYS A 72 19.17 -3.68 11.93
N GLY A 73 18.87 -2.40 11.67
CA GLY A 73 19.89 -1.33 11.63
C GLY A 73 20.75 -1.34 10.37
N GLU A 74 20.34 -2.08 9.33
CA GLU A 74 20.99 -2.07 8.02
C GLU A 74 20.58 -0.81 7.25
N ARG A 75 21.46 -0.28 6.39
CA ARG A 75 21.15 0.90 5.54
C ARG A 75 20.25 0.52 4.36
N VAL A 76 19.30 1.39 4.05
CA VAL A 76 18.39 1.29 2.91
C VAL A 76 18.90 2.14 1.75
N TYR A 77 19.04 1.51 0.59
CA TYR A 77 19.50 2.17 -0.64
C TYR A 77 18.42 2.18 -1.73
N PRO A 78 18.38 3.18 -2.64
CA PRO A 78 17.37 3.26 -3.69
C PRO A 78 17.33 2.06 -4.64
N ASN A 79 18.46 1.35 -4.81
CA ASN A 79 18.54 0.13 -5.61
C ASN A 79 17.65 -1.01 -5.06
N LEU A 80 17.17 -0.90 -3.82
CA LEU A 80 16.24 -1.82 -3.21
C LEU A 80 14.90 -1.90 -3.96
N LEU A 81 14.53 -0.87 -4.74
CA LEU A 81 13.38 -0.91 -5.66
C LEU A 81 13.46 -2.06 -6.68
N LEU A 82 14.67 -2.53 -6.98
CA LEU A 82 14.91 -3.61 -7.94
C LEU A 82 14.92 -5.00 -7.29
N ILE A 83 14.73 -5.11 -5.97
CA ILE A 83 14.91 -6.38 -5.27
C ILE A 83 13.95 -7.46 -5.75
N ALA A 84 12.67 -7.12 -5.91
CA ALA A 84 11.66 -8.07 -6.38
C ALA A 84 11.93 -8.52 -7.83
N PHE A 85 12.49 -7.65 -8.67
CA PHE A 85 12.86 -7.95 -10.06
C PHE A 85 14.07 -8.88 -10.18
N ARG A 86 14.95 -8.89 -9.18
CA ARG A 86 16.11 -9.78 -9.12
C ARG A 86 15.81 -11.09 -8.39
N SER A 87 14.63 -11.22 -7.79
CA SER A 87 14.23 -12.42 -7.07
C SER A 87 13.72 -13.54 -7.99
N PRO A 88 13.87 -14.82 -7.61
CA PRO A 88 13.19 -15.94 -8.29
C PRO A 88 11.66 -15.79 -8.32
N ALA A 89 11.10 -15.03 -7.37
CA ALA A 89 9.68 -14.74 -7.27
C ALA A 89 9.17 -13.74 -8.33
N ARG A 90 10.05 -13.07 -9.10
CA ARG A 90 9.68 -12.03 -10.09
C ARG A 90 8.49 -12.42 -10.96
N ASN A 91 8.57 -13.57 -11.61
CA ASN A 91 7.55 -13.98 -12.57
C ASN A 91 6.20 -14.23 -11.89
N THR A 92 6.20 -14.77 -10.67
CA THR A 92 4.99 -14.98 -9.87
C THR A 92 4.41 -13.66 -9.37
N LEU A 93 5.25 -12.70 -8.98
CA LEU A 93 4.83 -11.36 -8.59
C LEU A 93 4.26 -10.56 -9.76
N LEU A 94 4.82 -10.69 -10.98
CA LEU A 94 4.25 -10.09 -12.18
C LEU A 94 2.89 -10.70 -12.55
N LYS A 95 2.75 -12.02 -12.42
CA LYS A 95 1.43 -12.69 -12.55
C LYS A 95 0.44 -12.19 -11.51
N LEU A 96 0.87 -11.98 -10.26
CA LEU A 96 0.05 -11.38 -9.21
C LEU A 96 -0.40 -9.97 -9.60
N GLY A 97 0.50 -9.16 -10.17
CA GLY A 97 0.20 -7.81 -10.66
C GLY A 97 -0.80 -7.78 -11.82
N LEU A 98 -0.65 -8.67 -12.79
CA LEU A 98 -1.62 -8.84 -13.88
C LEU A 98 -2.99 -9.28 -13.35
N LEU A 99 -3.01 -10.19 -12.37
CA LEU A 99 -4.24 -10.60 -11.72
C LEU A 99 -4.88 -9.45 -10.93
N TYR A 100 -4.08 -8.61 -10.25
CA TYR A 100 -4.56 -7.42 -9.56
C TYR A 100 -5.25 -6.46 -10.52
N LEU A 101 -4.61 -6.18 -11.67
CA LEU A 101 -5.20 -5.37 -12.73
C LEU A 101 -6.51 -5.98 -13.24
N LEU A 102 -6.53 -7.28 -13.55
CA LEU A 102 -7.73 -7.98 -14.01
C LEU A 102 -8.88 -7.86 -13.00
N VAL A 103 -8.61 -8.11 -11.72
CA VAL A 103 -9.62 -8.03 -10.66
C VAL A 103 -10.10 -6.60 -10.47
N ALA A 104 -9.21 -5.60 -10.48
CA ALA A 104 -9.59 -4.20 -10.39
C ALA A 104 -10.53 -3.80 -11.54
N THR A 105 -10.18 -4.16 -12.78
CA THR A 105 -11.01 -3.97 -13.97
C THR A 105 -12.37 -4.66 -13.81
N LEU A 106 -12.42 -5.92 -13.37
CA LEU A 106 -13.68 -6.64 -13.19
C LEU A 106 -14.57 -6.02 -12.10
N VAL A 107 -13.98 -5.52 -11.01
CA VAL A 107 -14.71 -4.84 -9.93
C VAL A 107 -15.38 -3.56 -10.44
N VAL A 108 -14.65 -2.71 -11.16
CA VAL A 108 -15.23 -1.49 -11.72
C VAL A 108 -16.25 -1.84 -12.82
N ALA A 109 -15.98 -2.85 -13.65
CA ALA A 109 -16.92 -3.27 -14.69
C ALA A 109 -18.24 -3.81 -14.10
N ALA A 110 -18.17 -4.57 -13.02
CA ALA A 110 -19.35 -5.07 -12.30
C ALA A 110 -20.19 -3.93 -11.70
N SER A 111 -19.57 -2.82 -11.31
CA SER A 111 -20.30 -1.66 -10.79
C SER A 111 -21.16 -0.97 -11.85
N ALA A 112 -20.84 -1.12 -13.14
CA ALA A 112 -21.64 -0.60 -14.24
C ALA A 112 -23.06 -1.19 -14.30
N LEU A 113 -23.26 -2.38 -13.69
CA LEU A 113 -24.59 -2.98 -13.54
C LEU A 113 -25.51 -2.17 -12.61
N ALA A 114 -24.96 -1.31 -11.75
CA ALA A 114 -25.71 -0.52 -10.79
C ALA A 114 -26.06 0.90 -11.30
N ASP A 115 -25.28 1.46 -12.22
CA ASP A 115 -25.41 2.86 -12.66
C ASP A 115 -25.32 3.09 -14.17
N GLY A 116 -25.38 2.01 -14.96
CA GLY A 116 -25.29 2.05 -16.42
C GLY A 116 -23.89 2.36 -16.95
N GLY A 117 -22.84 2.29 -16.13
CA GLY A 117 -21.45 2.51 -16.55
C GLY A 117 -20.95 3.94 -16.36
N THR A 118 -21.71 4.78 -15.65
CA THR A 118 -21.31 6.17 -15.36
C THR A 118 -20.04 6.21 -14.50
N PHE A 119 -19.95 5.38 -13.47
CA PHE A 119 -18.77 5.24 -12.62
C PHE A 119 -17.57 4.70 -13.39
N TRP A 120 -17.77 3.75 -14.31
CA TRP A 120 -16.70 3.25 -15.19
C TRP A 120 -16.14 4.36 -16.08
N LYS A 121 -17.01 5.14 -16.73
CA LYS A 121 -16.62 6.29 -17.57
C LYS A 121 -15.83 7.33 -16.77
N ALA A 122 -16.24 7.60 -15.52
CA ALA A 122 -15.52 8.49 -14.62
C ALA A 122 -14.10 7.97 -14.30
N MET A 123 -13.97 6.68 -13.98
CA MET A 123 -12.68 6.06 -13.65
C MET A 123 -11.72 5.99 -14.86
N MET A 124 -12.25 5.78 -16.07
CA MET A 124 -11.45 5.71 -17.29
C MET A 124 -11.04 7.09 -17.84
N GLY A 125 -11.29 8.18 -17.09
CA GLY A 125 -10.92 9.53 -17.49
C GLY A 125 -11.78 10.09 -18.63
N GLY A 126 -12.94 9.51 -18.91
CA GLY A 126 -13.85 9.95 -19.97
C GLY A 126 -14.52 11.31 -19.71
N GLY A 127 -14.34 11.87 -18.50
CA GLY A 127 -15.02 13.07 -18.04
C GLY A 127 -16.52 12.82 -17.81
N LEU A 128 -17.06 13.41 -16.75
CA LEU A 128 -18.50 13.53 -16.57
C LEU A 128 -18.86 15.00 -16.70
N SER A 129 -19.87 15.33 -17.50
CA SER A 129 -20.47 16.65 -17.48
C SER A 129 -21.17 16.88 -16.13
N THR A 130 -21.32 18.15 -15.73
CA THR A 130 -22.01 18.52 -14.48
C THR A 130 -23.41 17.94 -14.42
N GLN A 131 -24.11 17.88 -15.56
CA GLN A 131 -25.47 17.37 -15.65
C GLN A 131 -25.54 15.83 -15.58
N GLU A 132 -24.56 15.11 -16.13
CA GLU A 132 -24.41 13.66 -15.91
C GLU A 132 -24.13 13.36 -14.42
N LEU A 133 -23.32 14.17 -13.76
CA LEU A 133 -22.97 13.99 -12.35
C LEU A 133 -24.18 14.22 -11.42
N GLU A 134 -24.97 15.27 -11.65
CA GLU A 134 -26.17 15.56 -10.87
C GLU A 134 -27.24 14.48 -11.02
N ASN A 135 -27.47 14.00 -12.26
CA ASN A 135 -28.46 12.97 -12.54
C ASN A 135 -28.04 11.58 -12.05
N ALA A 136 -26.74 11.28 -12.05
CA ALA A 136 -26.20 9.98 -11.63
C ALA A 136 -25.78 9.94 -10.15
N ALA A 137 -25.86 11.04 -9.40
CA ALA A 137 -25.32 11.11 -8.04
C ALA A 137 -25.86 9.99 -7.11
N GLY A 138 -27.12 9.61 -7.27
CA GLY A 138 -27.75 8.51 -6.52
C GLY A 138 -27.26 7.12 -6.94
N SER A 139 -27.34 6.80 -8.23
CA SER A 139 -26.94 5.49 -8.78
C SER A 139 -25.42 5.28 -8.70
N MET A 140 -24.63 6.33 -8.90
CA MET A 140 -23.17 6.30 -8.78
C MET A 140 -22.71 5.99 -7.36
N ARG A 141 -23.40 6.50 -6.32
CA ARG A 141 -23.11 6.11 -4.92
C ARG A 141 -23.33 4.62 -4.69
N ILE A 142 -24.39 4.04 -5.25
CA ILE A 142 -24.67 2.60 -5.16
C ILE A 142 -23.58 1.81 -5.90
N ALA A 143 -23.19 2.23 -7.11
CA ALA A 143 -22.10 1.62 -7.87
C ALA A 143 -20.78 1.64 -7.09
N MET A 144 -20.45 2.75 -6.44
CA MET A 144 -19.27 2.86 -5.56
C MET A 144 -19.33 1.88 -4.38
N LEU A 145 -20.50 1.72 -3.75
CA LEU A 145 -20.68 0.77 -2.64
C LEU A 145 -20.56 -0.69 -3.13
N VAL A 146 -21.11 -1.01 -4.29
CA VAL A 146 -20.97 -2.33 -4.92
C VAL A 146 -19.50 -2.61 -5.26
N ALA A 147 -18.80 -1.65 -5.88
CA ALA A 147 -17.38 -1.76 -6.17
C ALA A 147 -16.55 -1.96 -4.89
N ALA A 148 -16.83 -1.18 -3.84
CA ALA A 148 -16.17 -1.32 -2.55
C ALA A 148 -16.42 -2.71 -1.93
N ALA A 149 -17.66 -3.20 -1.95
CA ALA A 149 -18.04 -4.51 -1.42
C ALA A 149 -17.34 -5.66 -2.16
N LEU A 150 -17.20 -5.56 -3.48
CA LEU A 150 -16.47 -6.53 -4.31
C LEU A 150 -14.94 -6.42 -4.15
N TYR A 151 -14.43 -5.21 -3.93
CA TYR A 151 -13.00 -4.97 -3.75
C TYR A 151 -12.48 -5.49 -2.41
N VAL A 152 -13.28 -5.42 -1.32
CA VAL A 152 -12.85 -5.90 0.01
C VAL A 152 -12.31 -7.34 -0.01
N PRO A 153 -13.03 -8.38 -0.50
CA PRO A 153 -12.50 -9.73 -0.53
C PRO A 153 -11.27 -9.88 -1.45
N ALA A 154 -11.21 -9.10 -2.55
CA ALA A 154 -10.01 -9.06 -3.38
C ALA A 154 -8.82 -8.49 -2.59
N ALA A 155 -8.97 -7.34 -1.95
CA ALA A 155 -7.94 -6.71 -1.12
C ALA A 155 -7.44 -7.67 -0.03
N MET A 156 -8.34 -8.43 0.61
CA MET A 156 -7.98 -9.47 1.58
C MET A 156 -7.09 -10.57 0.96
N ALA A 157 -7.40 -11.00 -0.27
CA ALA A 157 -6.60 -12.00 -0.98
C ALA A 157 -5.24 -11.46 -1.43
N PHE A 158 -5.14 -10.18 -1.82
CA PHE A 158 -3.89 -9.58 -2.28
C PHE A 158 -2.97 -9.12 -1.14
N TRP A 159 -3.50 -8.77 0.03
CA TRP A 159 -2.79 -8.07 1.10
C TRP A 159 -1.44 -8.70 1.48
N TYR A 160 -1.39 -10.02 1.64
CA TYR A 160 -0.18 -10.78 1.98
C TYR A 160 0.36 -11.62 0.83
N ALA A 161 -0.25 -11.57 -0.35
CA ALA A 161 0.15 -12.45 -1.45
C ALA A 161 1.61 -12.23 -1.87
N ALA A 162 2.03 -10.97 -2.06
CA ALA A 162 3.41 -10.65 -2.44
C ALA A 162 4.47 -11.12 -1.41
N PRO A 163 4.35 -10.82 -0.10
CA PRO A 163 5.33 -11.31 0.88
C PRO A 163 5.26 -12.83 1.09
N LEU A 164 4.09 -13.46 0.94
CA LEU A 164 4.00 -14.94 0.98
C LEU A 164 4.69 -15.59 -0.23
N ILE A 165 4.57 -15.00 -1.42
CA ILE A 165 5.28 -15.48 -2.60
C ILE A 165 6.79 -15.29 -2.42
N MET A 166 7.24 -14.10 -2.01
CA MET A 166 8.66 -13.77 -1.99
C MET A 166 9.41 -14.35 -0.78
N TRP A 167 8.84 -14.32 0.42
CA TRP A 167 9.52 -14.80 1.63
C TRP A 167 9.20 -16.25 1.99
N GLN A 168 7.99 -16.74 1.68
CA GLN A 168 7.58 -18.13 1.97
C GLN A 168 7.57 -19.03 0.73
N GLN A 169 8.02 -18.52 -0.43
CA GLN A 169 8.11 -19.26 -1.70
C GLN A 169 6.79 -19.96 -2.10
N MET A 170 5.65 -19.36 -1.73
CA MET A 170 4.33 -19.91 -2.06
C MET A 170 3.98 -19.72 -3.54
N SER A 171 3.26 -20.68 -4.11
CA SER A 171 2.63 -20.49 -5.42
C SER A 171 1.52 -19.44 -5.36
N LEU A 172 1.22 -18.80 -6.50
CA LEU A 172 0.24 -17.71 -6.59
C LEU A 172 -1.10 -18.03 -5.91
N GLY A 173 -1.71 -19.18 -6.25
CA GLY A 173 -3.00 -19.58 -5.69
C GLY A 173 -2.95 -19.84 -4.19
N LYS A 174 -1.88 -20.48 -3.69
CA LYS A 174 -1.69 -20.69 -2.25
C LYS A 174 -1.54 -19.36 -1.52
N ALA A 175 -0.74 -18.43 -2.05
CA ALA A 175 -0.53 -17.13 -1.44
C ALA A 175 -1.83 -16.32 -1.32
N LEU A 176 -2.65 -16.29 -2.37
CA LEU A 176 -3.96 -15.62 -2.35
C LEU A 176 -4.91 -16.25 -1.33
N PHE A 177 -4.99 -17.59 -1.32
CA PHE A 177 -5.83 -18.33 -0.37
C PHE A 177 -5.43 -18.06 1.08
N TYR A 178 -4.14 -18.21 1.41
CA TYR A 178 -3.64 -17.97 2.76
C TYR A 178 -3.81 -16.52 3.18
N SER A 179 -3.57 -15.56 2.29
CA SER A 179 -3.80 -14.13 2.57
C SER A 179 -5.26 -13.87 2.93
N PHE A 180 -6.21 -14.35 2.12
CA PHE A 180 -7.64 -14.12 2.33
C PHE A 180 -8.10 -14.59 3.72
N PHE A 181 -7.81 -15.85 4.06
CA PHE A 181 -8.22 -16.42 5.36
C PHE A 181 -7.47 -15.81 6.54
N THR A 182 -6.22 -15.38 6.32
CA THR A 182 -5.44 -14.67 7.34
C THR A 182 -6.05 -13.31 7.67
N VAL A 183 -6.32 -12.49 6.65
CA VAL A 183 -6.93 -11.17 6.83
C VAL A 183 -8.34 -11.32 7.41
N ARG A 184 -9.13 -12.30 6.95
CA ARG A 184 -10.46 -12.58 7.50
C ARG A 184 -10.40 -12.89 9.00
N ARG A 185 -9.46 -13.74 9.43
CA ARG A 185 -9.27 -14.10 10.84
C ARG A 185 -8.80 -12.90 11.68
N ALA A 186 -8.00 -12.02 11.09
CA ALA A 186 -7.49 -10.81 11.71
C ALA A 186 -8.41 -9.57 11.51
N GLY A 187 -9.64 -9.76 11.03
CA GLY A 187 -10.51 -8.68 10.56
C GLY A 187 -10.73 -7.55 11.56
N GLY A 188 -10.86 -7.85 12.85
CA GLY A 188 -11.00 -6.83 13.89
C GLY A 188 -9.76 -5.94 14.04
N ALA A 189 -8.55 -6.51 13.92
CA ALA A 189 -7.31 -5.75 13.96
C ALA A 189 -7.15 -4.89 12.69
N PHE A 190 -7.53 -5.44 11.53
CA PHE A 190 -7.55 -4.68 10.28
C PHE A 190 -8.56 -3.54 10.27
N LEU A 191 -9.72 -3.70 10.90
CA LEU A 191 -10.71 -2.65 11.05
C LEU A 191 -10.14 -1.48 11.86
N VAL A 192 -9.54 -1.76 13.02
CA VAL A 192 -8.89 -0.72 13.85
C VAL A 192 -7.72 -0.07 13.10
N TYR A 193 -6.92 -0.85 12.38
CA TYR A 193 -5.82 -0.34 11.56
C TYR A 193 -6.31 0.63 10.47
N GLY A 194 -7.36 0.25 9.73
CA GLY A 194 -7.97 1.08 8.70
C GLY A 194 -8.58 2.36 9.28
N LEU A 195 -9.36 2.24 10.36
CA LEU A 195 -9.95 3.40 11.04
C LEU A 195 -8.87 4.36 11.58
N ALA A 196 -7.80 3.85 12.16
CA ALA A 196 -6.69 4.67 12.64
C ALA A 196 -6.04 5.47 11.49
N TRP A 197 -5.79 4.84 10.35
CA TRP A 197 -5.24 5.53 9.19
C TRP A 197 -6.20 6.54 8.56
N ILE A 198 -7.50 6.25 8.51
CA ILE A 198 -8.53 7.22 8.08
C ILE A 198 -8.52 8.45 8.99
N VAL A 199 -8.51 8.24 10.32
CA VAL A 199 -8.47 9.34 11.29
C VAL A 199 -7.18 10.16 11.13
N ILE A 200 -6.01 9.52 10.99
CA ILE A 200 -4.74 10.22 10.79
C ILE A 200 -4.76 11.02 9.48
N ALA A 201 -5.22 10.42 8.39
CA ALA A 201 -5.25 11.02 7.06
C ALA A 201 -6.22 12.21 6.95
N ILE A 202 -7.25 12.27 7.79
CA ILE A 202 -8.17 13.41 7.86
C ILE A 202 -7.67 14.44 8.87
N VAL A 203 -7.47 14.02 10.12
CA VAL A 203 -7.21 14.95 11.23
C VAL A 203 -5.88 15.67 11.06
N VAL A 204 -4.80 14.97 10.67
CA VAL A 204 -3.46 15.60 10.60
C VAL A 204 -3.42 16.70 9.52
N PRO A 205 -3.83 16.44 8.25
CA PRO A 205 -3.88 17.49 7.25
C PRO A 205 -4.83 18.65 7.60
N THR A 206 -6.01 18.35 8.16
CA THR A 206 -7.00 19.38 8.53
C THR A 206 -6.48 20.31 9.62
N VAL A 207 -5.89 19.76 10.69
CA VAL A 207 -5.34 20.56 11.79
C VAL A 207 -4.18 21.43 11.31
N ILE A 208 -3.27 20.86 10.52
CA ILE A 208 -2.12 21.59 9.97
C ILE A 208 -2.58 22.72 9.05
N SER A 209 -3.52 22.42 8.14
CA SER A 209 -4.11 23.41 7.24
C SER A 209 -4.71 24.57 8.02
N LEU A 210 -5.54 24.27 9.03
CA LEU A 210 -6.18 25.29 9.87
C LEU A 210 -5.14 26.18 10.58
N VAL A 211 -4.11 25.58 11.19
CA VAL A 211 -3.06 26.34 11.90
C VAL A 211 -2.31 27.27 10.95
N ILE A 212 -1.92 26.78 9.77
CA ILE A 212 -1.17 27.59 8.79
C ILE A 212 -2.05 28.71 8.21
N THR A 213 -3.31 28.42 7.88
CA THR A 213 -4.25 29.43 7.39
C THR A 213 -4.47 30.52 8.44
N LEU A 214 -4.64 30.16 9.71
CA LEU A 214 -4.79 31.14 10.79
C LEU A 214 -3.52 31.96 11.02
N ALA A 215 -2.33 31.37 10.88
CA ALA A 215 -1.06 32.05 11.11
C ALA A 215 -0.62 32.95 9.94
N THR A 216 -0.94 32.57 8.70
CA THR A 216 -0.36 33.21 7.49
C THR A 216 -1.40 33.78 6.52
N GLY A 217 -2.66 33.35 6.60
CA GLY A 217 -3.69 33.67 5.61
C GLY A 217 -3.42 33.13 4.19
N SER A 218 -2.35 32.36 3.99
CA SER A 218 -1.84 31.98 2.66
C SER A 218 -2.16 30.53 2.31
N PHE A 219 -2.99 30.33 1.30
CA PHE A 219 -3.25 28.99 0.73
C PHE A 219 -1.98 28.36 0.13
N THR A 220 -1.08 29.17 -0.44
CA THR A 220 0.21 28.69 -0.96
C THR A 220 1.07 28.11 0.17
N ALA A 221 1.08 28.75 1.33
CA ALA A 221 1.82 28.24 2.50
C ALA A 221 1.27 26.90 2.98
N VAL A 222 -0.07 26.75 3.00
CA VAL A 222 -0.72 25.46 3.30
C VAL A 222 -0.22 24.38 2.35
N PHE A 223 -0.29 24.62 1.04
CA PHE A 223 0.13 23.62 0.04
C PHE A 223 1.60 23.22 0.18
N LEU A 224 2.50 24.20 0.33
CA LEU A 224 3.95 23.96 0.44
C LEU A 224 4.32 23.13 1.67
N ILE A 225 3.59 23.26 2.78
CA ILE A 225 3.85 22.51 4.02
C ILE A 225 3.12 21.16 4.02
N LEU A 226 1.89 21.11 3.50
CA LEU A 226 1.07 19.90 3.52
C LEU A 226 1.65 18.80 2.63
N LEU A 227 2.25 19.18 1.49
CA LEU A 227 2.81 18.24 0.52
C LEU A 227 3.90 17.33 1.12
N PRO A 228 5.00 17.84 1.73
CA PRO A 228 6.01 16.99 2.34
C PRO A 228 5.47 16.18 3.52
N ILE A 229 4.51 16.72 4.29
CA ILE A 229 3.89 16.00 5.40
C ILE A 229 3.06 14.82 4.89
N SER A 230 2.32 15.02 3.79
CA SER A 230 1.54 13.95 3.16
C SER A 230 2.45 12.84 2.62
N ILE A 231 3.60 13.19 2.06
CA ILE A 231 4.64 12.22 1.65
C ILE A 231 5.12 11.44 2.87
N MET A 232 5.52 12.12 3.96
CA MET A 232 5.99 11.45 5.17
C MET A 232 4.93 10.52 5.78
N LEU A 233 3.67 10.96 5.87
CA LEU A 233 2.56 10.13 6.35
C LEU A 233 2.36 8.89 5.47
N THR A 234 2.46 9.06 4.15
CA THR A 234 2.39 7.94 3.20
C THR A 234 3.52 6.96 3.47
N VAL A 235 4.76 7.43 3.63
CA VAL A 235 5.91 6.57 3.95
C VAL A 235 5.70 5.81 5.26
N VAL A 236 5.17 6.46 6.30
CA VAL A 236 4.81 5.80 7.57
C VAL A 236 3.74 4.74 7.35
N MET A 237 2.74 5.00 6.50
CA MET A 237 1.72 4.02 6.12
C MET A 237 2.35 2.81 5.43
N TYR A 238 3.27 3.02 4.48
CA TYR A 238 4.06 1.94 3.88
C TYR A 238 4.86 1.15 4.93
N CYS A 239 5.43 1.83 5.92
CA CYS A 239 6.13 1.17 7.03
C CYS A 239 5.22 0.31 7.89
N SER A 240 3.96 0.73 8.10
CA SER A 240 3.02 0.01 8.95
C SER A 240 2.49 -1.28 8.33
N PHE A 241 2.72 -1.56 7.04
CA PHE A 241 2.41 -2.87 6.44
C PHE A 241 3.34 -3.98 6.95
N TYR A 242 4.61 -3.68 7.19
CA TYR A 242 5.58 -4.66 7.68
C TYR A 242 5.17 -5.33 9.00
N PRO A 243 4.77 -4.58 10.06
CA PRO A 243 4.35 -5.19 11.32
C PRO A 243 3.04 -5.98 11.20
N THR A 244 2.14 -5.67 10.24
CA THR A 244 0.95 -6.52 10.03
C THR A 244 1.35 -7.93 9.59
N TYR A 245 2.37 -8.04 8.73
CA TYR A 245 2.91 -9.33 8.30
C TYR A 245 3.66 -10.04 9.43
N THR A 246 4.62 -9.38 10.08
CA THR A 246 5.51 -10.04 11.05
C THR A 246 4.79 -10.47 12.33
N THR A 247 3.71 -9.78 12.70
CA THR A 247 2.84 -10.21 13.81
C THR A 247 2.21 -11.58 13.55
N ILE A 248 1.91 -11.91 12.30
CA ILE A 248 1.17 -13.12 11.93
C ILE A 248 2.09 -14.24 11.48
N PHE A 249 3.05 -13.92 10.60
CA PHE A 249 3.92 -14.91 9.94
C PHE A 249 5.33 -14.97 10.56
N GLY A 250 5.62 -14.11 11.54
CA GLY A 250 6.97 -13.93 12.07
C GLY A 250 7.87 -13.13 11.14
N LYS A 251 9.11 -12.91 11.59
CA LYS A 251 10.12 -12.18 10.81
C LYS A 251 10.58 -13.03 9.62
N PRO A 252 10.84 -12.43 8.45
CA PRO A 252 11.37 -13.17 7.31
C PRO A 252 12.74 -13.77 7.68
N ARG A 253 12.88 -15.09 7.49
CA ARG A 253 14.17 -15.79 7.69
C ARG A 253 15.19 -15.23 6.69
N ARG A 254 16.44 -15.05 7.11
CA ARG A 254 17.54 -14.70 6.19
C ARG A 254 17.56 -15.73 5.06
N GLY A 255 17.65 -15.26 3.82
CA GLY A 255 17.95 -16.13 2.69
C GLY A 255 19.31 -16.80 2.91
N PRO A 256 19.54 -18.01 2.37
CA PRO A 256 20.76 -18.79 2.56
C PRO A 256 22.06 -18.04 2.18
N ASP A 257 21.98 -16.98 1.37
CA ASP A 257 23.15 -16.24 0.87
C ASP A 257 23.55 -15.01 1.71
N SER A 258 23.06 -14.90 2.95
CA SER A 258 23.44 -13.81 3.85
C SER A 258 24.75 -14.15 4.55
N PRO A 259 25.79 -13.29 4.53
CA PRO A 259 27.00 -13.53 5.30
C PRO A 259 26.65 -13.77 6.79
N PRO A 260 27.30 -14.72 7.47
CA PRO A 260 27.12 -14.87 8.91
C PRO A 260 27.42 -13.53 9.58
N LEU A 261 26.62 -13.17 10.59
CA LEU A 261 27.02 -12.12 11.50
C LEU A 261 28.34 -12.59 12.11
N GLY A 262 29.42 -11.84 11.86
CA GLY A 262 30.66 -12.02 12.57
C GLY A 262 30.33 -12.00 14.05
N ASP A 263 30.60 -13.12 14.71
CA ASP A 263 30.53 -13.25 16.15
C ASP A 263 31.58 -12.29 16.74
N ASN A 264 31.16 -11.06 17.04
CA ASN A 264 31.95 -10.15 17.86
C ASN A 264 31.73 -10.46 19.35
N SER A 265 31.78 -11.74 19.72
CA SER A 265 32.20 -12.12 21.06
C SER A 265 33.71 -12.32 21.03
N LYS A 266 34.41 -11.49 21.83
CA LYS A 266 35.88 -11.30 21.97
C LYS A 266 36.43 -10.17 21.10
N VAL A 267 36.44 -8.95 21.62
CA VAL A 267 37.56 -8.35 22.40
C VAL A 267 36.97 -7.31 23.36
#